data_AF-A0AAV8SZJ0-F1
#
_entry.id   AF-A0AAV8SZJ0-F1
#
_cell.length_a   1.000
_cell.length_b   1.000
_cell.length_c   1.000
_cell.angle_alpha   90.00
_cell.angle_beta   90.00
_cell.angle_gamma   90.00
#
_symmetry.space_group_name_H-M   'P 1'
#
loop_
_entity.id
_entity.type
_entity.pdbx_description
1 polymer ?
#
loop_
_entity_poly.entity_id
_entity_poly.type
_entity_poly.pdbx_seq_one_letter_code
_entity_poly.pdbx_strand_id
1 'polypeptide(L)'
;MGRGKIEIKRIENTTNRQVTFCKRRNGLLKKAYELSVLCDAEVALIVFSSRGRLYEYSNNNSIKSTIERYKKACSDSSNTSSITEINAQYYQQESAKLRQQIQMLQNSNRHLMGDSLSALTVKELKQLENRLERGLSRIRSKKHELLLAEIEYLQKREIEMENESIYLRSKIAEVEKLHQANMVSDAEMSAIQALASRNFFGPSMIEGGTTASAYSSHPEKKILHLG
;
A
#
# COMPACT_ATOMS: atom_id res chain seq x y z
N MET A 1 15.79 -63.39 6.57
CA MET A 1 14.54 -64.06 7.00
C MET A 1 13.37 -63.10 6.84
N GLY A 2 12.44 -63.38 5.94
CA GLY A 2 11.29 -62.51 5.68
C GLY A 2 10.23 -62.66 6.77
N ARG A 3 9.82 -61.55 7.40
CA ARG A 3 8.58 -61.49 8.19
C ARG A 3 7.41 -61.76 7.24
N GLY A 4 6.41 -62.52 7.69
CA GLY A 4 5.36 -63.14 6.87
C GLY A 4 4.59 -62.24 5.90
N LYS A 5 3.71 -62.86 5.11
CA LYS A 5 2.89 -62.18 4.10
C LYS A 5 2.10 -61.00 4.70
N ILE A 6 2.11 -59.86 4.02
CA ILE A 6 1.33 -58.67 4.38
C ILE A 6 0.25 -58.41 3.32
N GLU A 7 -0.88 -57.84 3.73
CA GLU A 7 -1.93 -57.39 2.82
C GLU A 7 -1.51 -56.14 2.03
N ILE A 8 -1.98 -56.00 0.78
CA ILE A 8 -1.76 -54.81 -0.05
C ILE A 8 -2.80 -53.75 0.31
N LYS A 9 -2.52 -53.03 1.40
CA LYS A 9 -3.25 -51.85 1.86
C LYS A 9 -2.29 -50.79 2.43
N ARG A 10 -2.79 -49.58 2.66
CA ARG A 10 -2.00 -48.50 3.28
C ARG A 10 -1.50 -48.94 4.66
N ILE A 11 -0.20 -48.81 4.91
CA ILE A 11 0.38 -49.07 6.24
C ILE A 11 0.08 -47.85 7.12
N GLU A 12 -0.70 -48.03 8.19
CA GLU A 12 -1.13 -46.90 9.04
C GLU A 12 0.01 -46.35 9.91
N ASN A 13 0.80 -47.24 10.51
CA ASN A 13 1.96 -46.83 11.31
C ASN A 13 2.99 -46.07 10.45
N THR A 14 3.25 -44.83 10.81
CA THR A 14 4.11 -43.88 10.08
C THR A 14 5.56 -44.37 9.94
N THR A 15 6.15 -44.87 11.03
CA THR A 15 7.53 -45.39 11.06
C THR A 15 7.67 -46.63 10.18
N ASN A 16 6.76 -47.60 10.32
CA ASN A 16 6.76 -48.80 9.49
C ASN A 16 6.53 -48.48 8.02
N ARG A 17 5.64 -47.51 7.72
CA ARG A 17 5.39 -47.03 6.36
C ARG A 17 6.65 -46.40 5.77
N GLN A 18 7.37 -45.58 6.52
CA GLN A 18 8.61 -44.94 6.06
C GLN A 18 9.71 -45.97 5.77
N VAL A 19 9.95 -46.90 6.71
CA VAL A 19 10.95 -47.97 6.52
C VAL A 19 10.57 -48.85 5.32
N THR A 20 9.30 -49.21 5.19
CA THR A 20 8.80 -50.01 4.07
C THR A 20 8.93 -49.27 2.74
N PHE A 21 8.60 -47.98 2.70
CA PHE A 21 8.79 -47.13 1.53
C PHE A 21 10.25 -47.12 1.08
N CYS A 22 11.19 -46.84 1.99
CA CYS A 22 12.62 -46.84 1.66
C CYS A 22 13.08 -48.18 1.09
N LYS A 23 12.68 -49.31 1.71
CA LYS A 23 13.06 -50.65 1.26
C LYS A 23 12.42 -51.01 -0.08
N ARG A 24 11.11 -50.82 -0.22
CA ARG A 24 10.37 -51.17 -1.45
C ARG A 24 10.73 -50.28 -2.63
N ARG A 25 10.89 -48.97 -2.41
CA ARG A 25 11.37 -48.04 -3.44
C ARG A 25 12.74 -48.46 -3.95
N ASN A 26 13.69 -48.76 -3.05
CA ASN A 26 15.02 -49.23 -3.46
C ASN A 26 14.97 -50.60 -4.16
N GLY A 27 14.11 -51.52 -3.70
CA GLY A 27 13.89 -52.80 -4.37
C GLY A 27 13.32 -52.63 -5.78
N LEU A 28 12.35 -51.73 -5.95
CA LEU A 28 11.75 -51.40 -7.24
C LEU A 28 12.77 -50.77 -8.20
N LEU A 29 13.59 -49.84 -7.69
CA LEU A 29 14.70 -49.23 -8.45
C LEU A 29 15.70 -50.29 -8.94
N LYS A 30 16.08 -51.24 -8.07
CA LYS A 30 16.96 -52.35 -8.47
C LYS A 30 16.34 -53.20 -9.57
N LYS A 31 15.04 -53.50 -9.47
CA LYS A 31 14.33 -54.27 -10.50
C LYS A 31 14.21 -53.53 -11.83
N ALA A 32 13.96 -52.21 -11.79
CA ALA A 32 13.97 -51.36 -12.98
C ALA A 32 15.35 -51.35 -13.65
N TYR A 33 16.42 -51.27 -12.85
CA TYR A 33 17.80 -51.37 -13.34
C TYR A 33 18.10 -52.73 -13.97
N GLU A 34 17.80 -53.82 -13.28
CA GLU A 34 17.97 -55.18 -13.80
C GLU A 34 17.25 -55.36 -15.14
N LEU A 35 15.99 -54.93 -15.24
CA LEU A 35 15.22 -55.00 -16.48
C LEU A 35 15.87 -54.20 -17.62
N SER A 36 16.31 -52.97 -17.33
CA SER A 36 16.95 -52.12 -18.33
C SER A 36 18.23 -52.72 -18.89
N VAL A 37 19.03 -53.38 -18.05
CA VAL A 37 20.30 -54.00 -18.46
C VAL A 37 20.09 -55.35 -19.14
N LEU A 38 19.21 -56.20 -18.60
CA LEU A 38 19.01 -57.57 -19.11
C LEU A 38 18.30 -57.60 -20.46
N CYS A 39 17.45 -56.62 -20.73
CA CYS A 39 16.59 -56.61 -21.91
C CYS A 39 16.85 -55.42 -22.86
N ASP A 40 17.90 -54.63 -22.60
CA ASP A 40 18.20 -53.38 -23.33
C ASP A 40 16.96 -52.47 -23.46
N ALA A 41 16.19 -52.40 -22.38
CA ALA A 41 14.93 -51.66 -22.35
C ALA A 41 15.14 -50.26 -21.76
N GLU A 42 14.57 -49.24 -22.38
CA GLU A 42 14.48 -47.91 -21.76
C GLU A 42 13.44 -47.93 -20.63
N VAL A 43 13.88 -47.60 -19.41
CA VAL A 43 13.02 -47.67 -18.22
C VAL A 43 13.18 -46.37 -17.42
N ALA A 44 12.05 -45.70 -17.17
CA ALA A 44 11.95 -44.56 -16.27
C ALA A 44 10.98 -44.85 -15.12
N LEU A 45 11.32 -44.40 -13.91
CA LEU A 45 10.49 -44.54 -12.71
C LEU A 45 10.43 -43.20 -11.97
N ILE A 46 9.21 -42.77 -11.62
CA ILE A 46 8.95 -41.54 -10.85
C ILE A 46 8.13 -41.91 -9.63
N VAL A 47 8.61 -41.54 -8.43
CA VAL A 47 7.93 -41.81 -7.16
C VAL A 47 7.87 -40.55 -6.32
N PHE A 48 6.65 -40.09 -6.01
CA PHE A 48 6.44 -39.05 -5.00
C PHE A 48 6.09 -39.69 -3.65
N SER A 49 6.83 -39.32 -2.62
CA SER A 49 6.43 -39.67 -1.24
C SER A 49 5.19 -38.88 -0.81
N SER A 50 4.52 -39.33 0.26
CA SER A 50 3.39 -38.59 0.84
C SER A 50 3.76 -37.21 1.39
N ARG A 51 5.05 -36.87 1.47
CA ARG A 51 5.56 -35.54 1.84
C ARG A 51 5.96 -34.69 0.63
N GLY A 52 5.62 -35.13 -0.59
CA GLY A 52 5.96 -34.42 -1.83
C GLY A 52 7.41 -34.58 -2.31
N ARG A 53 8.27 -35.32 -1.59
CA ARG A 53 9.65 -35.58 -2.07
C ARG A 53 9.62 -36.47 -3.31
N LEU A 54 10.33 -36.03 -4.34
CA LEU A 54 10.56 -36.74 -5.60
C LEU A 54 11.72 -37.73 -5.46
N TYR A 55 11.52 -38.93 -5.99
CA TYR A 55 12.55 -39.94 -6.22
C TYR A 55 12.39 -40.44 -7.65
N GLU A 56 13.45 -40.37 -8.44
CA GLU A 56 13.42 -40.73 -9.85
C GLU A 56 14.59 -41.64 -10.24
N TYR A 57 14.37 -42.39 -11.31
CA TYR A 57 15.38 -43.22 -11.98
C TYR A 57 15.11 -43.22 -13.47
N SER A 58 16.17 -43.13 -14.25
CA SER A 58 16.19 -43.40 -15.68
C SER A 58 17.52 -44.06 -16.01
N ASN A 59 17.53 -45.04 -16.91
CA ASN A 59 18.77 -45.60 -17.44
C ASN A 59 19.44 -44.69 -18.47
N ASN A 60 18.68 -43.79 -19.09
CA ASN A 60 19.21 -42.70 -19.91
C ASN A 60 19.47 -41.45 -19.05
N ASN A 61 20.45 -40.64 -19.44
CA ASN A 61 20.89 -39.44 -18.70
C ASN A 61 19.79 -38.36 -18.48
N SER A 62 18.58 -38.55 -19.00
CA SER A 62 17.45 -37.65 -18.80
C SER A 62 16.14 -38.42 -18.70
N ILE A 63 15.43 -38.26 -17.58
CA ILE A 63 14.04 -38.74 -17.48
C ILE A 63 13.10 -37.96 -18.40
N LYS A 64 13.46 -36.70 -18.72
CA LYS A 64 12.67 -35.85 -19.62
C LYS A 64 12.61 -36.43 -21.03
N SER A 65 13.72 -36.97 -21.54
CA SER A 65 13.74 -37.57 -22.88
C SER A 65 12.85 -38.81 -22.97
N THR A 66 12.82 -39.63 -21.92
CA THR A 66 11.93 -40.81 -21.87
C THR A 66 10.45 -40.38 -21.82
N ILE A 67 10.13 -39.33 -21.06
CA ILE A 67 8.77 -38.74 -21.02
C ILE A 67 8.38 -38.17 -22.39
N GLU A 68 9.29 -37.48 -23.07
CA GLU A 68 9.05 -36.93 -24.42
C GLU A 68 8.82 -38.05 -25.45
N ARG A 69 9.64 -39.11 -25.40
CA ARG A 69 9.46 -40.31 -26.24
C ARG A 69 8.11 -40.98 -25.96
N TYR A 70 7.72 -41.11 -24.68
CA TYR A 70 6.40 -41.61 -24.30
C TYR A 70 5.29 -40.76 -24.90
N LYS A 71 5.34 -39.42 -24.72
CA LYS A 71 4.35 -38.49 -25.29
C LYS A 71 4.21 -38.63 -26.80
N LYS A 72 5.33 -38.78 -27.52
CA LYS A 72 5.34 -38.97 -28.99
C LYS A 72 4.75 -40.32 -29.40
N ALA A 73 5.15 -41.42 -28.78
CA ALA A 73 4.58 -42.74 -29.05
C ALA A 73 3.08 -42.79 -28.72
N CYS A 74 2.68 -42.03 -27.71
CA CYS A 74 1.31 -41.84 -27.31
C CYS A 74 0.51 -40.97 -28.27
N SER A 75 1.09 -39.97 -28.95
CA SER A 75 0.36 -39.15 -29.93
C SER A 75 0.11 -39.90 -31.25
N ASP A 76 0.98 -40.84 -31.61
CA ASP A 76 0.82 -41.71 -32.79
C ASP A 76 -0.23 -42.82 -32.56
N SER A 77 -0.52 -43.13 -31.29
CA SER A 77 -1.59 -44.01 -30.83
C SER A 77 -2.81 -43.15 -30.49
N SER A 78 -3.95 -43.34 -31.16
CA SER A 78 -5.13 -42.46 -31.17
C SER A 78 -5.83 -42.14 -29.82
N ASN A 79 -5.20 -42.38 -28.68
CA ASN A 79 -5.76 -42.27 -27.34
C ASN A 79 -5.24 -41.08 -26.49
N THR A 80 -4.18 -40.35 -26.91
CA THR A 80 -3.68 -39.19 -26.12
C THR A 80 -4.16 -37.82 -26.54
N SER A 81 -4.94 -37.75 -27.62
CA SER A 81 -5.85 -36.63 -27.87
C SER A 81 -6.69 -36.32 -26.63
N SER A 82 -7.09 -37.34 -25.85
CA SER A 82 -7.97 -37.20 -24.69
C SER A 82 -7.49 -36.25 -23.58
N ILE A 83 -6.26 -36.35 -23.04
CA ILE A 83 -5.89 -35.59 -21.83
C ILE A 83 -5.62 -34.11 -22.13
N THR A 84 -5.00 -33.81 -23.27
CA THR A 84 -4.75 -32.42 -23.68
C THR A 84 -6.02 -31.74 -24.18
N GLU A 85 -6.90 -32.48 -24.89
CA GLU A 85 -8.23 -31.98 -25.25
C GLU A 85 -9.12 -31.76 -24.02
N ILE A 86 -9.10 -32.65 -23.02
CA ILE A 86 -9.86 -32.47 -21.77
C ILE A 86 -9.43 -31.18 -21.05
N ASN A 87 -8.13 -30.92 -20.95
CA ASN A 87 -7.62 -29.69 -20.33
C ASN A 87 -7.96 -28.44 -21.17
N ALA A 88 -7.83 -28.51 -22.50
CA ALA A 88 -8.21 -27.41 -23.38
C ALA A 88 -9.71 -27.09 -23.33
N GLN A 89 -10.56 -28.13 -23.33
CA GLN A 89 -12.01 -28.01 -23.19
C GLN A 89 -12.40 -27.45 -21.81
N TYR A 90 -11.73 -27.86 -20.75
CA TYR A 90 -11.94 -27.30 -19.41
C TYR A 90 -11.69 -25.79 -19.39
N TYR A 91 -10.54 -25.34 -19.88
CA TYR A 91 -10.23 -23.90 -19.94
C TYR A 91 -11.16 -23.15 -20.90
N GLN A 92 -11.58 -23.78 -21.99
CA GLN A 92 -12.55 -23.19 -22.90
C GLN A 92 -13.91 -23.00 -22.22
N GLN A 93 -14.37 -23.98 -21.45
CA GLN A 93 -15.62 -23.89 -20.68
C GLN A 93 -15.54 -22.81 -19.60
N GLU A 94 -14.44 -22.75 -18.83
CA GLU A 94 -14.23 -21.71 -17.81
C GLU A 94 -14.20 -20.32 -18.44
N SER A 95 -13.51 -20.15 -19.58
CA SER A 95 -13.49 -18.87 -20.28
C SER A 95 -14.87 -18.47 -20.83
N ALA A 96 -15.71 -19.43 -21.25
CA ALA A 96 -17.08 -19.17 -21.66
C ALA A 96 -17.96 -18.71 -20.49
N LYS A 97 -17.85 -19.36 -19.32
CA LYS A 97 -18.55 -18.94 -18.09
C LYS A 97 -18.16 -17.52 -17.69
N LEU A 98 -16.86 -17.19 -17.71
CA LEU A 98 -16.37 -15.85 -17.39
C LEU A 98 -16.89 -14.80 -18.39
N ARG A 99 -16.88 -15.10 -19.70
CA ARG A 99 -17.47 -14.21 -20.71
C ARG A 99 -18.95 -13.95 -20.48
N GLN A 100 -19.72 -15.00 -20.12
CA GLN A 100 -21.13 -14.85 -19.78
C GLN A 100 -21.32 -13.97 -18.54
N GLN A 101 -20.50 -14.14 -17.49
CA GLN A 101 -20.55 -13.29 -16.30
C GLN A 101 -20.26 -11.82 -16.61
N ILE A 102 -19.24 -11.56 -17.43
CA ILE A 102 -18.91 -10.20 -17.90
C ILE A 102 -20.10 -9.60 -18.64
N GLN A 103 -20.71 -10.35 -19.56
CA GLN A 103 -21.86 -9.88 -20.32
C GLN A 103 -23.06 -9.56 -19.41
N MET A 104 -23.34 -10.43 -18.42
CA MET A 104 -24.41 -10.18 -17.44
C MET A 104 -24.15 -8.92 -16.61
N LEU A 105 -22.91 -8.71 -16.16
CA LEU A 105 -22.51 -7.50 -15.42
C LEU A 105 -22.63 -6.24 -16.29
N GLN A 106 -22.16 -6.29 -17.54
CA GLN A 106 -22.28 -5.19 -18.48
C GLN A 106 -23.74 -4.83 -18.77
N ASN A 107 -24.61 -5.83 -18.96
CA ASN A 107 -26.04 -5.61 -19.14
C ASN A 107 -26.67 -4.98 -17.90
N SER A 108 -26.33 -5.48 -16.71
CA SER A 108 -26.82 -4.88 -15.45
C SER A 108 -26.37 -3.43 -15.29
N ASN A 109 -25.15 -3.11 -15.69
CA ASN A 109 -24.62 -1.75 -15.63
C ASN A 109 -25.35 -0.82 -16.62
N ARG A 110 -25.60 -1.29 -17.85
CA ARG A 110 -26.44 -0.56 -18.82
C ARG A 110 -27.82 -0.25 -18.26
N HIS A 111 -28.50 -1.23 -17.66
CA HIS A 111 -29.80 -1.00 -17.04
C HIS A 111 -29.71 0.04 -15.90
N LEU A 112 -28.69 -0.03 -15.04
CA LEU A 112 -28.48 0.97 -13.97
C LEU A 112 -28.26 2.38 -14.51
N MET A 113 -27.69 2.51 -15.72
CA MET A 113 -27.50 3.79 -16.41
C MET A 113 -28.74 4.26 -17.19
N GLY A 114 -29.82 3.46 -17.22
CA GLY A 114 -31.06 3.79 -17.93
C GLY A 114 -31.11 3.30 -19.39
N ASP A 115 -30.13 2.50 -19.83
CA ASP A 115 -30.07 1.97 -21.19
C ASP A 115 -30.73 0.60 -21.30
N SER A 116 -31.22 0.25 -22.50
CA SER A 116 -31.75 -1.09 -22.84
C SER A 116 -32.89 -1.58 -21.93
N LEU A 117 -33.65 -0.66 -21.32
CA LEU A 117 -34.72 -0.98 -20.35
C LEU A 117 -35.91 -1.73 -20.97
N SER A 118 -36.09 -1.65 -22.29
CA SER A 118 -37.16 -2.35 -23.01
C SER A 118 -37.06 -3.88 -22.91
N ALA A 119 -35.88 -4.41 -22.57
CA ALA A 119 -35.68 -5.84 -22.35
C ALA A 119 -36.14 -6.32 -20.97
N LEU A 120 -36.48 -5.42 -20.04
CA LEU A 120 -36.88 -5.74 -18.68
C LEU A 120 -38.40 -5.83 -18.55
N THR A 121 -38.85 -6.77 -17.73
CA THR A 121 -40.25 -6.82 -17.30
C THR A 121 -40.56 -5.69 -16.32
N VAL A 122 -41.86 -5.35 -16.17
CA VAL A 122 -42.32 -4.32 -15.21
C VAL A 122 -41.84 -4.61 -13.79
N LYS A 123 -41.80 -5.89 -13.38
CA LYS A 123 -41.31 -6.30 -12.07
C LYS A 123 -39.82 -6.01 -11.90
N GLU A 124 -39.01 -6.32 -12.90
CA GLU A 124 -37.56 -6.06 -12.89
C GLU A 124 -37.26 -4.57 -12.94
N LEU A 125 -38.03 -3.80 -13.72
CA LEU A 125 -37.90 -2.34 -13.77
C LEU A 125 -38.20 -1.70 -12.41
N LYS A 126 -39.27 -2.15 -11.73
CA LYS A 126 -39.58 -1.71 -10.37
C LYS A 126 -38.49 -2.08 -9.37
N GLN A 127 -37.87 -3.26 -9.50
CA GLN A 127 -36.73 -3.62 -8.65
C GLN A 127 -35.49 -2.75 -8.90
N LEU A 128 -35.23 -2.42 -10.17
CA LEU A 128 -34.14 -1.53 -10.57
C LEU A 128 -34.34 -0.12 -10.02
N GLU A 129 -35.53 0.44 -10.17
CA GLU A 129 -35.94 1.74 -9.61
C GLU A 129 -35.70 1.79 -8.09
N ASN A 130 -36.25 0.82 -7.35
CA ASN A 130 -36.06 0.74 -5.89
C ASN A 130 -34.57 0.64 -5.50
N ARG A 131 -33.76 -0.05 -6.31
CA ARG A 131 -32.31 -0.17 -6.07
C ARG A 131 -31.61 1.18 -6.28
N LEU A 132 -31.93 1.89 -7.35
CA LEU A 132 -31.39 3.20 -7.66
C LEU A 132 -31.81 4.24 -6.62
N GLU A 133 -33.08 4.26 -6.23
CA GLU A 133 -33.61 5.18 -5.23
C GLU A 133 -32.90 5.03 -3.87
N ARG A 134 -32.73 3.80 -3.39
CA ARG A 134 -31.94 3.53 -2.17
C ARG A 134 -30.49 3.97 -2.30
N GLY A 135 -29.86 3.73 -3.45
CA GLY A 135 -28.49 4.15 -3.72
C GLY A 135 -28.35 5.68 -3.71
N LEU A 136 -29.24 6.38 -4.40
CA LEU A 136 -29.29 7.84 -4.46
C LEU A 136 -29.55 8.45 -3.09
N SER A 137 -30.49 7.90 -2.31
CA SER A 137 -30.77 8.35 -0.95
C SER A 137 -29.51 8.27 -0.08
N ARG A 138 -28.79 7.13 -0.10
CA ARG A 138 -27.52 6.97 0.62
C ARG A 138 -26.45 7.98 0.18
N ILE A 139 -26.27 8.18 -1.12
CA ILE A 139 -25.29 9.12 -1.66
C ILE A 139 -25.63 10.55 -1.22
N ARG A 140 -26.91 10.95 -1.30
CA ARG A 140 -27.37 12.28 -0.88
C ARG A 140 -27.14 12.51 0.61
N SER A 141 -27.50 11.54 1.46
CA SER A 141 -27.27 11.65 2.90
C SER A 141 -25.78 11.78 3.21
N LYS A 142 -24.92 10.97 2.58
CA LYS A 142 -23.47 11.06 2.82
C LYS A 142 -22.88 12.38 2.32
N LYS A 143 -23.33 12.87 1.15
CA LYS A 143 -22.91 14.18 0.63
C LYS A 143 -23.32 15.30 1.58
N HIS A 144 -24.54 15.23 2.14
CA HIS A 144 -25.01 16.21 3.10
C HIS A 144 -24.20 16.19 4.40
N GLU A 145 -23.93 15.01 4.94
CA GLU A 145 -23.07 14.82 6.13
C GLU A 145 -21.68 15.45 5.93
N LEU A 146 -21.04 15.18 4.78
CA LEU A 146 -19.72 15.73 4.46
C LEU A 146 -19.75 17.25 4.29
N LEU A 147 -20.79 17.80 3.67
CA LEU A 147 -20.95 19.25 3.52
C LEU A 147 -21.13 19.94 4.88
N LEU A 148 -21.90 19.34 5.80
CA LEU A 148 -22.07 19.88 7.14
C LEU A 148 -20.75 19.88 7.92
N ALA A 149 -19.98 18.80 7.84
CA ALA A 149 -18.66 18.71 8.46
C ALA A 149 -17.69 19.78 7.91
N GLU A 150 -17.72 20.04 6.59
CA GLU A 150 -16.90 21.08 5.98
C GLU A 150 -17.31 22.49 6.44
N ILE A 151 -18.62 22.76 6.53
CA ILE A 151 -19.13 24.04 7.04
C ILE A 151 -18.67 24.27 8.48
N GLU A 152 -18.81 23.27 9.34
CA GLU A 152 -18.38 23.36 10.75
C GLU A 152 -16.87 23.60 10.85
N TYR A 153 -16.07 22.92 10.03
CA TYR A 153 -14.62 23.12 9.97
C TYR A 153 -14.26 24.56 9.57
N LEU A 154 -14.89 25.08 8.50
CA LEU A 154 -14.64 26.43 8.01
C LEU A 154 -15.06 27.51 9.02
N GLN A 155 -16.22 27.32 9.69
CA GLN A 155 -16.68 28.23 10.74
C GLN A 155 -15.71 28.27 11.93
N LYS A 156 -15.21 27.12 12.36
CA LYS A 156 -14.20 27.07 13.42
C LYS A 156 -12.93 27.81 13.00
N ARG A 157 -12.49 27.62 11.75
CA ARG A 157 -11.30 28.28 11.21
C ARG A 157 -11.46 29.79 11.10
N GLU A 158 -12.65 30.26 10.72
CA GLU A 158 -13.00 31.68 10.71
C GLU A 158 -12.85 32.30 12.11
N ILE A 159 -13.43 31.66 13.13
CA ILE A 159 -13.33 32.13 14.52
C ILE A 159 -11.86 32.17 15.01
N GLU A 160 -11.06 31.14 14.70
CA GLU A 160 -9.63 31.12 15.03
C GLU A 160 -8.88 32.32 14.41
N MET A 161 -9.11 32.56 13.11
CA MET A 161 -8.50 33.67 12.37
C MET A 161 -8.96 35.04 12.89
N GLU A 162 -10.23 35.18 13.26
CA GLU A 162 -10.76 36.40 13.87
C GLU A 162 -10.09 36.68 15.23
N ASN A 163 -9.94 35.65 16.06
CA ASN A 163 -9.25 35.76 17.35
C ASN A 163 -7.78 36.15 17.18
N GLU A 164 -7.07 35.53 16.22
CA GLU A 164 -5.69 35.89 15.88
C GLU A 164 -5.60 37.35 15.38
N SER A 165 -6.52 37.78 14.52
CA SER A 165 -6.60 39.15 14.01
C SER A 165 -6.82 40.17 15.14
N ILE A 166 -7.74 39.91 16.07
CA ILE A 166 -7.98 40.76 17.24
C ILE A 166 -6.74 40.81 18.12
N TYR A 167 -6.11 39.67 18.39
CA TYR A 167 -4.89 39.60 19.20
C TYR A 167 -3.76 40.44 18.60
N LEU A 168 -3.51 40.29 17.30
CA LEU A 168 -2.48 41.06 16.59
C LEU A 168 -2.78 42.56 16.60
N ARG A 169 -4.04 42.98 16.39
CA ARG A 169 -4.45 44.39 16.46
C ARG A 169 -4.20 44.98 17.85
N SER A 170 -4.52 44.23 18.90
CA SER A 170 -4.24 44.63 20.28
C SER A 170 -2.73 44.81 20.53
N LYS A 171 -1.92 43.86 20.04
CA LYS A 171 -0.45 43.94 20.14
C LYS A 171 0.14 45.13 19.38
N ILE A 172 -0.36 45.43 18.19
CA ILE A 172 0.05 46.62 17.43
C ILE A 172 -0.27 47.89 18.22
N ALA A 173 -1.48 48.02 18.76
CA ALA A 173 -1.87 49.18 19.56
C ALA A 173 -1.02 49.35 20.84
N GLU A 174 -0.62 48.25 21.48
CA GLU A 174 0.29 48.26 22.63
C GLU A 174 1.68 48.79 22.25
N VAL A 175 2.25 48.29 21.14
CA VAL A 175 3.55 48.75 20.62
C VAL A 175 3.51 50.21 20.19
N GLU A 176 2.43 50.66 19.54
CA GLU A 176 2.25 52.07 19.15
C GLU A 176 2.20 52.99 20.37
N LYS A 177 1.52 52.59 21.45
CA LYS A 177 1.50 53.33 22.72
C LYS A 177 2.87 53.41 23.37
N LEU A 178 3.62 52.30 23.41
CA LEU A 178 4.99 52.29 23.94
C LEU A 178 5.92 53.19 23.11
N HIS A 179 5.77 53.19 21.78
CA HIS A 179 6.53 54.06 20.90
C HIS A 179 6.21 55.55 21.15
N GLN A 180 4.94 55.91 21.31
CA GLN A 180 4.54 57.27 21.66
C GLN A 180 5.06 57.69 23.04
N ALA A 181 4.99 56.81 24.05
CA ALA A 181 5.53 57.09 25.38
C ALA A 181 7.06 57.29 25.38
N ASN A 182 7.79 56.47 24.62
CA ASN A 182 9.23 56.64 24.45
C ASN A 182 9.60 57.93 23.73
N MET A 183 8.83 58.34 22.71
CA MET A 183 9.05 59.62 22.01
C MET A 183 8.80 60.84 22.91
N VAL A 184 7.82 60.78 23.81
CA VAL A 184 7.56 61.82 24.80
C VAL A 184 8.68 61.85 25.86
N SER A 185 9.11 60.68 26.35
CA SER A 185 10.22 60.58 27.31
C SER A 185 11.55 61.07 26.72
N ASP A 186 11.84 60.79 25.45
CA ASP A 186 13.04 61.30 24.77
C ASP A 186 12.98 62.83 24.58
N ALA A 187 11.80 63.36 24.26
CA ALA A 187 11.59 64.81 24.16
C ALA A 187 11.72 65.50 25.54
N GLU A 188 11.19 64.89 26.61
CA GLU A 188 11.34 65.37 27.98
C GLU A 188 12.80 65.27 28.46
N MET A 189 13.51 64.18 28.15
CA MET A 189 14.93 64.01 28.46
C MET A 189 15.79 65.03 27.71
N SER A 190 15.47 65.30 26.43
CA SER A 190 16.13 66.33 25.63
C SER A 190 15.85 67.74 26.17
N ALA A 191 14.61 68.01 26.61
CA ALA A 191 14.25 69.27 27.25
C ALA A 191 14.94 69.46 28.61
N ILE A 192 15.04 68.41 29.44
CA ILE A 192 15.79 68.42 30.71
C ILE A 192 17.28 68.63 30.45
N GLN A 193 17.86 67.98 29.42
CA GLN A 193 19.26 68.21 29.04
C GLN A 193 19.48 69.64 28.54
N ALA A 194 18.55 70.21 27.78
CA ALA A 194 18.59 71.61 27.35
C ALA A 194 18.49 72.58 28.54
N LEU A 195 17.64 72.31 29.52
CA LEU A 195 17.52 73.11 30.76
C LEU A 195 18.74 72.97 31.67
N ALA A 196 19.30 71.76 31.81
CA ALA A 196 20.54 71.51 32.55
C ALA A 196 21.73 72.22 31.87
N SER A 197 21.78 72.25 30.54
CA SER A 197 22.76 73.01 29.76
C SER A 197 22.63 74.52 29.96
N ARG A 198 21.43 75.00 30.30
CA ARG A 198 21.13 76.43 30.53
C ARG A 198 21.38 76.85 31.98
N ASN A 199 21.26 75.93 32.94
CA ASN A 199 21.49 76.16 34.37
C ASN A 199 22.91 75.80 34.84
N PHE A 200 23.76 75.26 33.96
CA PHE A 200 25.20 75.27 34.19
C PHE A 200 25.72 76.68 33.94
N PHE A 201 25.84 77.48 35.01
CA PHE A 201 26.76 78.61 34.99
C PHE A 201 28.11 78.10 34.50
N GLY A 202 28.57 78.65 33.37
CA GLY A 202 29.84 78.29 32.79
C GLY A 202 30.95 78.38 33.85
N PRO A 203 31.83 77.37 33.97
CA PRO A 203 33.06 77.57 34.70
C PRO A 203 33.84 78.64 33.96
N SER A 204 33.99 79.81 34.57
CA SER A 204 35.07 80.70 34.25
C SER A 204 36.37 79.92 34.41
N MET A 205 36.93 79.47 33.29
CA MET A 205 38.31 78.99 33.21
C MET A 205 39.23 80.19 33.48
N ILE A 206 39.69 80.30 34.72
CA ILE A 206 41.10 80.60 34.98
C ILE A 206 41.74 79.26 35.36
N GLU A 207 42.50 78.75 34.40
CA GLU A 207 43.79 78.07 34.57
C GLU A 207 43.86 76.76 35.37
N GLY A 208 44.31 75.70 34.68
CA GLY A 208 45.09 74.64 35.30
C GLY A 208 44.64 73.20 35.01
N GLY A 209 45.38 72.53 34.12
CA GLY A 209 45.76 71.13 34.36
C GLY A 209 44.88 70.02 33.79
N THR A 210 45.38 69.45 32.69
CA THR A 210 45.60 68.00 32.46
C THR A 210 44.45 66.99 32.45
N THR A 211 44.44 66.22 31.34
CA THR A 211 44.03 64.80 31.18
C THR A 211 42.52 64.51 31.26
N ALA A 212 41.89 63.66 30.44
CA ALA A 212 42.27 62.74 29.38
C ALA A 212 40.97 62.14 28.79
N SER A 213 41.04 61.63 27.55
CA SER A 213 40.36 60.40 27.06
C SER A 213 38.80 60.36 27.05
N ALA A 214 38.05 59.75 26.14
CA ALA A 214 38.12 59.21 24.79
C ALA A 214 36.75 58.52 24.53
N TYR A 215 36.55 58.04 23.30
CA TYR A 215 35.47 57.15 22.81
C TYR A 215 34.11 57.83 22.54
N SER A 216 33.64 58.04 21.31
CA SER A 216 33.44 57.12 20.16
C SER A 216 32.52 55.94 20.48
N SER A 217 31.32 55.91 19.87
CA SER A 217 30.97 54.96 18.80
C SER A 217 29.45 54.67 18.74
N HIS A 218 28.79 55.12 17.68
CA HIS A 218 27.92 54.23 16.89
C HIS A 218 28.79 53.12 16.25
N PRO A 219 28.28 51.98 15.73
CA PRO A 219 26.93 51.68 15.25
C PRO A 219 26.45 50.29 15.80
N GLU A 220 25.44 49.52 15.37
CA GLU A 220 25.05 49.14 14.02
C GLU A 220 23.82 48.20 14.07
N LYS A 221 23.14 48.14 12.92
CA LYS A 221 22.01 47.26 12.54
C LYS A 221 22.28 45.78 12.81
N LYS A 222 21.22 45.00 13.07
CA LYS A 222 21.07 43.65 12.50
C LYS A 222 19.60 43.25 12.29
N ILE A 223 19.37 42.81 11.06
CA ILE A 223 18.17 42.18 10.50
C ILE A 223 18.23 40.67 10.83
N LEU A 224 17.08 40.04 11.12
CA LEU A 224 16.54 38.81 10.48
C LEU A 224 15.80 37.82 11.41
N HIS A 225 14.61 37.46 10.92
CA HIS A 225 13.94 36.14 10.89
C HIS A 225 13.53 35.42 12.18
N LEU A 226 12.22 35.17 12.29
CA LEU A 226 11.73 33.81 12.56
C LEU A 226 10.65 33.46 11.54
N GLY A 227 10.77 32.25 10.99
CA GLY A 227 9.68 31.52 10.36
C GLY A 227 8.85 30.73 11.35
#